data_AF-A0A6G1WQS6-F1
#
_entry.id   AF-A0A6G1WQS6-F1
#
_cell.length_a   1.000
_cell.length_b   1.000
_cell.length_c   1.000
_cell.angle_alpha   90.00
_cell.angle_beta   90.00
_cell.angle_gamma   90.00
#
_symmetry.space_group_name_H-M   'P 1'
#
loop_
_entity.id
_entity.type
_entity.pdbx_description
1 polymer ?
#
loop_
_entity_poly.entity_id
_entity_poly.type
_entity_poly.pdbx_seq_one_letter_code
_entity_poly.pdbx_strand_id
1 'polypeptide(L)'
;MVEVLSGFAVPTKHIAEVVGITQATLFKHYRDQLRRGGALVQAKLVANLLRIASGSDGTALKAITFALQCRFGWSQYIPRPDGERDRPPGKKEIQQREAETAHTESDWGRLLN
;
A
#
# COMPACT_ATOMS: atom_id res chain seq x y z
N MET A 1 8.37 31.57 2.47
CA MET A 1 6.91 31.73 2.21
C MET A 1 6.32 30.47 1.57
N VAL A 2 6.73 30.09 0.35
CA VAL A 2 6.19 28.93 -0.40
C VAL A 2 6.28 27.63 0.38
N GLU A 3 7.44 27.34 0.97
CA GLU A 3 7.65 26.12 1.77
C GLU A 3 6.69 26.02 2.96
N VAL A 4 6.46 27.14 3.65
CA VAL A 4 5.55 27.19 4.81
C VAL A 4 4.12 26.92 4.36
N LEU A 5 3.63 27.61 3.32
CA LEU A 5 2.28 27.42 2.79
C LEU A 5 2.08 25.97 2.29
N SER A 6 3.08 25.42 1.61
CA SER A 6 3.07 24.01 1.19
C SER A 6 3.07 23.06 2.39
N GLY A 7 3.80 23.39 3.47
CA GLY A 7 3.81 22.68 4.75
C GLY A 7 2.50 22.74 5.55
N PHE A 8 1.57 23.60 5.15
CA PHE A 8 0.19 23.67 5.62
C PHE A 8 -0.82 23.06 4.63
N ALA A 9 -0.35 22.32 3.63
CA ALA A 9 -1.17 21.70 2.60
C ALA A 9 -2.03 22.68 1.79
N VAL A 10 -1.59 23.94 1.65
CA VAL A 10 -2.27 24.91 0.77
C VAL A 10 -2.09 24.46 -0.69
N PRO A 11 -3.16 24.45 -1.51
CA PRO A 11 -3.06 24.11 -2.93
C PRO A 11 -2.07 25.00 -3.69
N THR A 12 -1.26 24.42 -4.57
CA THR A 12 -0.22 25.13 -5.36
C THR A 12 -0.77 26.29 -6.18
N LYS A 13 -2.03 26.21 -6.64
CA LYS A 13 -2.72 27.32 -7.30
C LYS A 13 -2.84 28.55 -6.39
N HIS A 14 -3.32 28.36 -5.16
CA HIS A 14 -3.47 29.44 -4.20
C HIS A 14 -2.11 29.97 -3.72
N ILE A 15 -1.10 29.10 -3.62
CA ILE A 15 0.27 29.55 -3.34
C ILE A 15 0.77 30.47 -4.47
N ALA A 16 0.51 30.12 -5.73
CA ALA A 16 0.89 30.94 -6.88
C ALA A 16 0.16 32.30 -6.86
N GLU A 17 -1.14 32.32 -6.52
CA GLU A 17 -1.93 33.54 -6.33
C GLU A 17 -1.37 34.44 -5.21
N VAL A 18 -1.04 33.88 -4.04
CA VAL A 18 -0.46 34.62 -2.90
C VAL A 18 0.91 35.20 -3.23
N VAL A 19 1.71 34.49 -4.02
CA VAL A 19 3.05 34.95 -4.45
C VAL A 19 2.97 35.91 -5.65
N GLY A 20 1.84 35.96 -6.36
CA GLY A 20 1.66 36.81 -7.53
C GLY A 20 2.35 36.29 -8.80
N ILE A 21 2.48 34.97 -8.95
CA ILE A 21 3.14 34.33 -10.11
C ILE A 21 2.26 33.25 -10.73
N THR A 22 2.60 32.82 -11.95
CA THR A 22 1.96 31.65 -12.55
C THR A 22 2.40 30.35 -11.85
N GLN A 23 1.56 29.31 -11.91
CA GLN A 23 1.95 27.99 -11.39
C GLN A 23 3.19 27.41 -12.09
N ALA A 24 3.35 27.64 -13.39
CA ALA A 24 4.53 27.20 -14.13
C ALA A 24 5.81 27.84 -13.57
N THR A 25 5.78 29.15 -13.30
CA THR A 25 6.87 29.88 -12.64
C THR A 25 7.13 29.34 -11.23
N LEU A 26 6.07 29.03 -10.46
CA LEU A 26 6.19 28.45 -9.13
C LEU A 26 6.94 27.10 -9.18
N PHE A 27 6.56 26.20 -10.10
CA PHE A 27 7.23 24.90 -10.24
C PHE A 27 8.66 25.01 -10.77
N LYS A 28 8.97 26.03 -11.56
CA LYS A 28 10.33 26.25 -12.09
C LYS A 28 11.29 26.76 -11.02
N HIS A 29 10.86 27.71 -10.20
CA HIS A 29 11.75 28.41 -9.27
C HIS A 29 11.65 27.96 -7.81
N TYR A 30 10.53 27.35 -7.41
CA TYR A 30 10.24 26.99 -6.02
C TYR A 30 10.02 25.49 -5.80
N ARG A 31 10.48 24.65 -6.74
CA ARG A 31 10.33 23.19 -6.67
C ARG A 31 10.79 22.61 -5.35
N ASP A 32 11.98 22.99 -4.87
CA ASP A 32 12.53 22.43 -3.64
C ASP A 32 11.76 22.86 -2.41
N GLN A 33 11.25 24.09 -2.39
CA GLN A 33 10.38 24.59 -1.32
C GLN A 33 9.05 23.82 -1.28
N LEU A 34 8.46 23.51 -2.44
CA LEU A 34 7.26 22.67 -2.54
C LEU A 34 7.53 21.24 -2.08
N ARG A 35 8.70 20.67 -2.42
CA ARG A 35 9.09 19.33 -1.97
C ARG A 35 9.28 19.26 -0.46
N ARG A 36 9.99 20.23 0.13
CA ARG A 36 10.19 20.31 1.58
C ARG A 36 8.87 20.53 2.32
N GLY A 37 8.02 21.45 1.84
CA GLY A 37 6.69 21.67 2.39
C GLY A 37 5.81 20.41 2.32
N GLY A 38 5.80 19.72 1.18
CA GLY A 38 5.10 18.43 1.04
C GLY A 38 5.61 17.37 2.00
N ALA A 39 6.93 17.28 2.20
CA ALA A 39 7.52 16.36 3.19
C ALA A 39 7.09 16.70 4.63
N LEU A 40 6.96 17.99 4.97
CA LEU A 40 6.45 18.41 6.29
C LEU A 40 5.00 17.99 6.50
N VAL A 41 4.14 18.09 5.48
CA VAL A 41 2.75 17.60 5.56
C VAL A 41 2.73 16.10 5.81
N GLN A 42 3.51 15.33 5.04
CA GLN A 42 3.62 13.90 5.21
C GLN A 42 4.12 13.53 6.62
N ALA A 43 5.13 14.22 7.12
CA ALA A 43 5.65 14.01 8.49
C ALA A 43 4.58 14.25 9.56
N LYS A 44 3.78 15.32 9.45
CA LYS A 44 2.67 15.60 10.38
C LYS A 44 1.60 14.52 10.33
N LEU A 45 1.22 14.06 9.13
CA LEU A 45 0.24 12.97 8.97
C LEU A 45 0.74 11.66 9.59
N VAL A 46 2.00 11.30 9.34
CA VAL A 46 2.62 10.11 9.92
C VAL A 46 2.71 10.23 11.45
N ALA A 47 3.12 11.37 11.98
CA ALA A 47 3.16 11.60 13.43
C ALA A 47 1.78 11.43 14.06
N ASN A 48 0.73 11.98 13.44
CA ASN A 48 -0.63 11.81 13.91
C ASN A 48 -1.12 10.36 13.81
N LEU A 49 -0.80 9.65 12.73
CA LEU A 49 -1.10 8.23 12.57
C LEU A 49 -0.46 7.40 13.69
N LEU A 50 0.82 7.62 13.98
CA LEU A 50 1.54 6.90 15.04
C LEU A 50 0.97 7.22 16.44
N ARG A 51 0.52 8.47 16.65
CA ARG A 51 -0.20 8.84 17.87
C ARG A 51 -1.51 8.07 18.01
N ILE A 52 -2.31 7.93 16.94
CA ILE A 52 -3.55 7.14 16.94
C ILE A 52 -3.25 5.66 17.17
N ALA A 53 -2.21 5.14 16.54
CA ALA A 53 -1.74 3.76 16.70
C ALA A 53 -1.31 3.42 18.14
N SER A 54 -1.02 4.43 18.98
CA SER A 54 -0.66 4.24 20.39
C SER A 54 -1.87 4.12 21.33
N GLY A 55 -3.10 4.18 20.80
CA GLY A 55 -4.33 4.00 21.57
C GLY A 55 -4.62 2.54 21.93
N SER A 56 -5.75 2.31 22.61
CA SER A 56 -6.18 0.98 23.09
C SER A 56 -7.50 0.49 22.49
N ASP A 57 -8.06 1.22 21.52
CA ASP A 57 -9.33 0.91 20.89
C ASP A 57 -9.17 0.19 19.54
N GLY A 58 -10.29 -0.20 18.93
CA GLY A 58 -10.27 -0.81 17.59
C GLY A 58 -9.72 0.12 16.49
N THR A 59 -9.74 1.43 16.70
CA THR A 59 -9.13 2.41 15.80
C THR A 59 -7.61 2.32 15.83
N ALA A 60 -7.02 2.15 17.00
CA ALA A 60 -5.58 1.93 17.16
C ALA A 60 -5.10 0.70 16.39
N LEU A 61 -5.82 -0.43 16.48
CA LEU A 61 -5.49 -1.64 15.72
C LEU A 61 -5.49 -1.38 14.20
N LYS A 62 -6.49 -0.66 13.68
CA LYS A 62 -6.55 -0.29 12.26
C LYS A 62 -5.37 0.60 11.85
N ALA A 63 -5.01 1.58 12.68
CA ALA A 63 -3.87 2.46 12.44
C ALA A 63 -2.53 1.71 12.45
N ILE A 64 -2.34 0.77 13.37
CA ILE A 64 -1.16 -0.13 13.42
C ILE A 64 -1.09 -0.96 12.14
N THR A 65 -2.17 -1.65 11.78
CA THR A 65 -2.23 -2.46 10.56
C THR A 65 -1.89 -1.65 9.32
N PHE A 66 -2.49 -0.46 9.18
CA PHE A 66 -2.20 0.44 8.06
C PHE A 66 -0.72 0.90 8.05
N ALA A 67 -0.15 1.24 9.19
CA ALA A 67 1.26 1.62 9.29
C ALA A 67 2.20 0.46 8.90
N LEU A 68 1.89 -0.77 9.33
CA LEU A 68 2.61 -1.98 8.96
C LEU A 68 2.56 -2.23 7.45
N GLN A 69 1.41 -2.03 6.81
CA GLN A 69 1.25 -2.15 5.37
C GLN A 69 2.07 -1.11 4.60
N CYS A 70 1.93 0.16 4.95
CA CYS A 70 2.53 1.24 4.18
C CYS A 70 4.03 1.40 4.39
N ARG A 71 4.57 1.07 5.57
CA ARG A 71 5.99 1.35 5.92
C ARG A 71 6.86 0.11 6.09
N PHE A 72 6.28 -1.01 6.50
CA PHE A 72 7.03 -2.23 6.80
C PHE A 72 6.79 -3.35 5.78
N GLY A 73 5.98 -3.06 4.75
CA GLY A 73 5.69 -4.00 3.68
C GLY A 73 4.85 -5.20 4.10
N TRP A 74 4.20 -5.15 5.27
CA TRP A 74 3.34 -6.22 5.74
C TRP A 74 2.07 -6.31 4.89
N SER A 75 1.59 -7.52 4.60
CA SER A 75 0.31 -7.75 3.94
C SER A 75 -0.24 -9.10 4.37
N GLN A 76 -1.56 -9.20 4.46
CA GLN A 76 -2.26 -10.47 4.70
C GLN A 76 -2.00 -11.51 3.60
N TYR A 77 -1.54 -11.05 2.42
CA TYR A 77 -1.25 -11.90 1.27
C TYR A 77 0.24 -12.26 1.15
N ILE A 78 1.09 -11.87 2.12
CA ILE A 78 2.47 -12.34 2.14
C ILE A 78 2.44 -13.86 2.32
N PRO A 79 3.06 -14.63 1.41
CA PRO A 79 3.21 -16.06 1.60
C PRO A 79 3.89 -16.31 2.95
N ARG A 80 3.25 -17.11 3.81
CA ARG A 80 3.83 -17.45 5.11
C ARG A 80 5.24 -18.01 4.89
N PRO A 81 6.26 -17.55 5.63
CA PRO A 81 7.57 -18.16 5.57
C PRO A 81 7.42 -19.63 6.01
N ASP A 82 7.61 -20.50 5.02
CA ASP A 82 8.07 -21.88 5.12
C ASP A 82 7.25 -22.77 6.08
N GLY A 83 6.24 -23.43 5.49
CA GLY A 83 5.51 -24.52 6.16
C GLY A 83 4.22 -24.94 5.43
N GLU A 84 3.65 -24.06 4.60
CA GLU A 84 2.42 -24.37 3.84
C GLU A 84 2.71 -24.88 2.43
N ARG A 85 3.86 -24.51 1.83
CA ARG A 85 4.27 -24.99 0.49
C ARG A 85 4.65 -26.47 0.50
N ASP A 86 5.24 -26.92 1.60
CA ASP A 86 5.65 -28.31 1.84
C ASP A 86 4.66 -29.08 2.72
N ARG A 87 3.48 -28.50 2.98
CA ARG A 87 2.41 -29.20 3.69
C ARG A 87 1.98 -30.39 2.81
N PRO A 88 1.97 -31.64 3.32
CA PRO A 88 1.41 -32.74 2.57
C PRO A 88 -0.05 -32.42 2.24
N PRO A 89 -0.48 -32.56 0.97
CA PRO A 89 -1.81 -32.16 0.54
C PRO A 89 -2.86 -32.85 1.40
N GLY A 90 -3.89 -32.11 1.78
CA GLY A 90 -4.99 -32.66 2.58
C GLY A 90 -5.72 -33.76 1.81
N LYS A 91 -6.37 -34.70 2.52
CA LYS A 91 -7.16 -35.79 1.88
C LYS A 91 -8.17 -35.28 0.83
N LYS A 92 -8.70 -34.07 1.02
CA LYS A 92 -9.61 -33.40 0.08
C LYS A 92 -8.90 -32.86 -1.16
N GLU A 93 -7.70 -32.30 -0.99
CA GLU A 93 -6.89 -31.79 -2.11
C GLU A 93 -6.35 -32.93 -2.98
N ILE A 94 -6.02 -34.07 -2.37
CA ILE A 94 -5.65 -35.30 -3.10
C ILE A 94 -6.83 -35.79 -3.94
N GLN A 95 -8.02 -35.96 -3.34
CA GLN A 95 -9.22 -36.38 -4.06
C GLN A 95 -9.61 -35.43 -5.19
N GLN A 96 -9.43 -34.13 -4.99
CA GLN A 96 -9.74 -33.14 -6.01
C GLN A 96 -8.74 -33.18 -7.18
N ARG A 97 -7.44 -33.32 -6.88
CA ARG A 97 -6.42 -33.53 -7.93
C ARG A 97 -6.65 -34.83 -8.70
N GLU A 98 -6.98 -35.92 -8.00
CA GLU A 98 -7.31 -37.20 -8.63
C GLU A 98 -8.54 -37.10 -9.53
N ALA A 99 -9.60 -36.42 -9.10
CA ALA A 99 -10.79 -36.17 -9.92
C ALA A 99 -10.45 -35.31 -11.16
N GLU A 100 -9.59 -34.31 -10.99
CA GLU A 100 -9.12 -33.45 -12.07
C GLU A 100 -8.22 -34.20 -13.05
N THR A 101 -7.38 -35.15 -12.64
CA THR A 101 -6.52 -35.94 -13.54
C THR A 101 -7.15 -37.23 -14.06
N ALA A 102 -8.30 -37.66 -13.49
CA ALA A 102 -8.97 -38.90 -13.87
C ALA A 102 -9.38 -38.95 -15.34
N HIS A 103 -9.69 -37.79 -15.95
CA HIS A 103 -10.07 -37.73 -17.36
C HIS A 103 -8.88 -37.97 -18.30
N THR A 104 -7.65 -37.70 -17.87
CA THR A 104 -6.43 -37.79 -18.71
C THR A 104 -6.05 -39.24 -19.02
N GLU A 105 -6.27 -40.16 -18.07
CA GLU A 105 -5.98 -41.59 -18.28
C GLU A 105 -7.17 -42.38 -18.85
N SER A 106 -8.35 -41.77 -18.92
CA SER A 106 -9.55 -42.39 -19.47
C SER A 106 -9.45 -42.59 -20.98
N ASP A 107 -10.17 -43.58 -21.52
CA ASP A 107 -10.26 -43.82 -22.97
C ASP A 107 -10.72 -42.58 -23.74
N TRP A 108 -11.60 -41.76 -23.14
CA TRP A 108 -12.05 -40.49 -23.72
C TRP A 108 -10.94 -39.43 -23.75
N GLY A 109 -10.05 -39.40 -22.76
CA GLY A 109 -8.90 -38.49 -22.72
C GLY A 109 -7.82 -38.84 -23.75
N ARG A 110 -7.65 -40.13 -24.05
CA ARG A 110 -6.73 -40.59 -25.12
C ARG A 110 -7.23 -40.27 -26.52
N LEU A 111 -8.54 -40.14 -26.71
CA LEU A 111 -9.15 -39.80 -27.99
C LEU A 111 -9.14 -38.28 -28.30
N LEU A 112 -8.91 -37.44 -27.29
CA LEU A 112 -8.93 -35.96 -27.40
C LEU A 112 -7.53 -35.33 -27.49
N ASN A 113 -6.46 -36.13 -27.39
CA ASN A 113 -5.07 -35.74 -27.67
C ASN A 113 -4.63 -36.27 -29.04
#